data_AF-A0A841S6G6-F1
#
_entry.id   AF-A0A841S6G6-F1
#
_cell.length_a   1.000
_cell.length_b   1.000
_cell.length_c   1.000
_cell.angle_alpha   90.00
_cell.angle_beta   90.00
_cell.angle_gamma   90.00
#
_symmetry.space_group_name_H-M   'P 1'
#
loop_
_entity.id
_entity.type
_entity.pdbx_description
1 polymer ?
#
loop_
_entity_poly.entity_id
_entity_poly.type
_entity_poly.pdbx_seq_one_letter_code
_entity_poly.pdbx_strand_id
1 'polypeptide(L)'
;MPGLRGIIILLFILRLGDSLTVGFEQIILQQQAVGRDVSEVLDTYVYNNGVLGGAWGVAAAVGLVKGLVGVALVLAANKVAHLFGEQGVYRR
;
A
#
# COMPACT_ATOMS: atom_id res chain seq x y z
N MET A 1 -8.47 27.64 0.34
CA MET A 1 -7.41 27.49 -0.68
C MET A 1 -7.79 26.42 -1.72
N PRO A 2 -8.66 26.76 -2.70
CA PRO A 2 -9.11 25.81 -3.73
C PRO A 2 -8.06 25.45 -4.80
N GLY A 3 -6.94 26.19 -4.88
CA GLY A 3 -5.90 25.99 -5.91
C GLY A 3 -4.96 24.80 -5.67
N LEU A 4 -4.86 24.27 -4.45
CA LEU A 4 -4.00 23.13 -4.12
C LEU A 4 -4.73 21.79 -4.15
N ARG A 5 -6.06 21.79 -4.25
CA ARG A 5 -6.86 20.57 -4.05
C ARG A 5 -6.53 19.48 -5.08
N GLY A 6 -6.32 19.84 -6.33
CA GLY A 6 -5.95 18.90 -7.39
C GLY A 6 -4.60 18.23 -7.16
N ILE A 7 -3.61 19.00 -6.67
CA ILE A 7 -2.28 18.47 -6.33
C ILE A 7 -2.39 17.51 -5.13
N ILE A 8 -3.17 17.86 -4.10
CA ILE A 8 -3.39 16.99 -2.93
C ILE A 8 -4.04 15.67 -3.36
N ILE A 9 -5.04 15.72 -4.24
CA ILE A 9 -5.74 14.53 -4.75
C ILE A 9 -4.79 13.67 -5.59
N LEU A 10 -3.98 14.27 -6.47
CA LEU A 10 -3.00 13.53 -7.25
C LEU A 10 -1.98 12.83 -6.36
N LEU A 11 -1.39 13.56 -5.41
CA LEU A 11 -0.43 13.00 -4.44
C LEU A 11 -1.08 11.91 -3.59
N PHE A 12 -2.35 12.07 -3.22
CA PHE A 12 -3.10 11.05 -2.50
C PHE A 12 -3.23 9.76 -3.30
N ILE A 13 -3.62 9.83 -4.58
CA ILE A 13 -3.73 8.64 -5.46
C ILE A 13 -2.39 7.91 -5.56
N LEU A 14 -1.30 8.66 -5.76
CA LEU A 14 0.05 8.08 -5.86
C LEU A 14 0.47 7.41 -4.55
N ARG A 15 0.24 8.06 -3.41
CA ARG A 15 0.56 7.50 -2.08
C ARG A 15 -0.31 6.29 -1.73
N LEU A 16 -1.52 6.19 -2.28
CA LEU A 16 -2.43 5.09 -2.00
C LEU A 16 -1.89 3.76 -2.55
N GLY A 17 -1.24 3.80 -3.71
CA GLY A 17 -0.59 2.63 -4.33
C GLY A 17 0.50 2.02 -3.44
N ASP A 18 1.28 2.86 -2.75
CA ASP A 18 2.33 2.42 -1.84
C ASP A 18 1.83 2.13 -0.42
N SER A 19 0.58 2.49 -0.09
CA SER A 19 0.06 2.44 1.30
C SER A 19 0.08 1.03 1.91
N LEU A 20 -0.04 0.00 1.07
CA LEU A 20 -0.01 -1.40 1.50
C LEU A 20 1.39 -1.85 1.94
N THR A 21 2.44 -1.09 1.65
CA THR A 21 3.87 -1.45 1.86
C THR A 21 4.58 -0.55 2.86
N VAL A 22 3.82 0.23 3.62
CA VAL A 22 4.38 1.30 4.45
C VAL A 22 5.09 0.74 5.69
N GLY A 23 6.32 1.19 5.89
CA GLY A 23 7.03 1.05 7.16
C GLY A 23 7.61 -0.34 7.41
N PHE A 24 7.68 -1.24 6.43
CA PHE A 24 8.21 -2.60 6.61
C PHE A 24 9.55 -2.62 7.37
N GLU A 25 10.55 -1.86 6.90
CA GLU A 25 11.88 -1.82 7.52
C GLU A 25 11.83 -1.28 8.95
N GLN A 26 11.05 -0.23 9.19
CA GLN A 26 10.90 0.32 10.52
C GLN A 26 10.22 -0.70 11.46
N ILE A 27 9.14 -1.33 11.01
CA ILE A 27 8.34 -2.28 11.77
C ILE A 27 9.19 -3.49 12.15
N ILE A 28 9.93 -4.08 11.20
CA ILE A 28 10.74 -5.27 11.47
C ILE A 28 11.90 -4.98 12.43
N LEU A 29 12.47 -3.77 12.39
CA LEU A 29 13.51 -3.33 13.34
C LEU A 29 12.94 -3.06 14.73
N GLN A 30 11.74 -2.48 14.81
CA GLN A 30 11.08 -2.17 16.08
C GLN A 30 10.40 -3.39 16.73
N GLN A 31 10.17 -4.46 15.97
CA GLN A 31 9.47 -5.67 16.39
C GLN A 31 10.05 -6.31 17.66
N GLN A 32 11.37 -6.21 17.89
CA GLN A 32 11.99 -6.66 19.15
C GLN A 32 11.61 -5.80 20.36
N ALA A 33 11.42 -4.49 20.15
CA ALA A 33 11.15 -3.53 21.21
C ALA A 33 9.66 -3.42 21.57
N VAL A 34 8.75 -3.54 20.58
CA VAL A 34 7.30 -3.44 20.81
C VAL A 34 6.61 -4.81 20.92
N GLY A 35 7.25 -5.88 20.48
CA GLY A 35 6.70 -7.23 20.46
C GLY A 35 5.92 -7.56 19.18
N ARG A 36 5.90 -8.85 18.82
CA ARG A 36 5.29 -9.35 17.57
C ARG A 36 3.80 -9.06 17.47
N ASP A 37 3.07 -9.23 18.55
CA ASP A 37 1.60 -9.18 18.57
C ASP A 37 1.04 -7.80 18.18
N VAL A 38 1.83 -6.75 18.38
CA VAL A 38 1.45 -5.36 18.04
C VAL A 38 2.15 -4.82 16.80
N SER A 39 3.28 -5.41 16.38
CA SER A 39 4.01 -4.95 15.19
C SER A 39 3.77 -5.79 13.95
N GLU A 40 3.17 -6.97 14.06
CA GLU A 40 3.04 -7.86 12.91
C GLU A 40 2.01 -7.33 11.90
N VAL A 41 2.50 -7.00 10.72
CA VAL A 41 1.72 -6.65 9.52
C VAL A 41 1.91 -7.71 8.43
N LEU A 42 1.06 -7.67 7.41
CA LEU A 42 1.08 -8.62 6.29
C LEU A 42 2.49 -8.81 5.72
N ASP A 43 3.22 -7.73 5.50
CA ASP A 43 4.58 -7.79 4.93
C ASP A 43 5.58 -8.48 5.86
N THR A 44 5.55 -8.19 7.16
CA THR A 44 6.42 -8.86 8.14
C THR A 44 6.05 -10.32 8.35
N TYR A 45 4.76 -10.66 8.27
CA TYR A 45 4.31 -12.05 8.36
C TYR A 45 4.78 -12.85 7.15
N VAL A 46 4.60 -12.32 5.94
CA VAL A 46 5.05 -12.96 4.69
C VAL A 46 6.58 -13.06 4.63
N TYR A 47 7.29 -12.05 5.12
CA TYR A 47 8.74 -12.11 5.23
C TYR A 47 9.20 -13.24 6.16
N ASN A 48 8.61 -13.33 7.36
CA ASN A 48 9.01 -14.35 8.35
C ASN A 48 8.57 -15.77 7.95
N ASN A 49 7.31 -15.96 7.58
CA ASN A 49 6.73 -17.28 7.34
C ASN A 49 6.85 -17.73 5.87
N GLY A 50 6.94 -16.79 4.94
CA GLY A 50 7.09 -17.06 3.51
C GLY A 50 8.56 -17.09 3.08
N VAL A 51 9.26 -15.97 3.23
CA VAL A 51 10.64 -15.82 2.74
C VAL A 51 11.62 -16.60 3.63
N LEU A 52 11.67 -16.30 4.94
CA LEU A 52 12.55 -17.00 5.87
C LEU A 52 12.09 -18.44 6.14
N GLY A 53 10.78 -18.69 6.15
CA GLY A 53 10.19 -20.02 6.31
C GLY A 53 10.30 -20.94 5.08
N GLY A 54 10.83 -20.46 3.95
CA GLY A 54 11.04 -21.25 2.73
C GLY A 54 9.79 -21.47 1.86
N ALA A 55 8.65 -20.85 2.20
CA ALA A 55 7.42 -20.87 1.42
C ALA A 55 7.35 -19.72 0.39
N TRP A 56 8.30 -19.71 -0.55
CA TRP A 56 8.44 -18.67 -1.59
C TRP A 56 7.21 -18.51 -2.48
N GLY A 57 6.51 -19.61 -2.78
CA GLY A 57 5.27 -19.58 -3.57
C GLY A 57 4.14 -18.81 -2.87
N VAL A 58 4.02 -18.94 -1.55
CA VAL A 58 3.07 -18.18 -0.74
C VAL A 58 3.45 -16.70 -0.72
N ALA A 59 4.75 -16.40 -0.55
CA ALA A 59 5.23 -15.02 -0.57
C ALA A 59 4.94 -14.32 -1.92
N ALA A 60 5.19 -15.01 -3.04
CA ALA A 60 4.88 -14.50 -4.37
C ALA A 60 3.37 -14.31 -4.57
N ALA A 61 2.55 -15.27 -4.16
CA ALA A 61 1.09 -15.17 -4.27
C ALA A 61 0.54 -13.98 -3.48
N VAL A 62 1.02 -13.75 -2.25
CA VAL A 62 0.61 -12.58 -1.46
C VAL A 62 1.06 -11.27 -2.11
N GLY A 63 2.27 -11.23 -2.67
CA GLY A 63 2.74 -10.07 -3.45
C GLY A 63 1.84 -9.75 -4.64
N LEU A 64 1.38 -10.76 -5.39
CA LEU A 64 0.44 -10.58 -6.50
C LEU A 64 -0.92 -10.06 -6.03
N VAL A 65 -1.47 -10.64 -4.95
CA VAL A 65 -2.73 -10.18 -4.36
C VAL A 65 -2.62 -8.73 -3.89
N LYS A 66 -1.51 -8.38 -3.24
CA LYS A 66 -1.23 -7.00 -2.81
C LYS A 66 -1.20 -6.04 -4.00
N GLY A 67 -0.57 -6.44 -5.11
CA GLY A 67 -0.58 -5.68 -6.36
C GLY A 67 -1.99 -5.46 -6.92
N LEU A 68 -2.83 -6.50 -6.94
CA LEU A 68 -4.22 -6.40 -7.38
C LEU A 68 -5.04 -5.43 -6.50
N VAL A 69 -4.86 -5.51 -5.18
CA VAL A 69 -5.52 -4.59 -4.23
C VAL A 69 -5.04 -3.16 -4.44
N GLY A 70 -3.73 -2.95 -4.66
CA GLY A 70 -3.16 -1.64 -4.96
C GLY A 70 -3.73 -1.03 -6.24
N VAL A 71 -3.82 -1.81 -7.32
CA VAL A 71 -4.46 -1.36 -8.57
C VAL A 71 -5.93 -1.03 -8.36
N ALA A 72 -6.68 -1.85 -7.65
CA ALA A 72 -8.09 -1.59 -7.35
C ALA A 72 -8.28 -0.28 -6.56
N LEU A 73 -7.44 -0.02 -5.57
CA LEU A 73 -7.44 1.22 -4.77
C LEU A 73 -7.13 2.45 -5.64
N VAL A 74 -6.12 2.37 -6.49
CA VAL A 74 -5.75 3.47 -7.40
C VAL A 74 -6.88 3.77 -8.38
N LEU A 75 -7.51 2.74 -8.96
CA LEU A 75 -8.65 2.91 -9.86
C LEU A 75 -9.86 3.55 -9.15
N ALA A 76 -10.15 3.10 -7.93
CA ALA A 76 -11.21 3.67 -7.10
C ALA A 76 -10.93 5.14 -6.77
N ALA A 77 -9.72 5.47 -6.31
CA ALA A 77 -9.31 6.83 -6.00
C ALA A 77 -9.34 7.75 -7.23
N ASN A 78 -8.91 7.24 -8.39
CA ASN A 78 -8.98 7.99 -9.66
C ASN A 78 -10.43 8.29 -10.06
N LYS A 79 -11.35 7.34 -9.86
CA LYS A 79 -12.78 7.55 -10.13
C LYS A 79 -13.39 8.58 -9.18
N VAL A 80 -13.01 8.54 -7.91
CA VAL A 80 -13.44 9.52 -6.90
C VAL A 80 -12.93 10.93 -7.25
N ALA A 81 -11.68 11.07 -7.68
CA ALA A 81 -11.12 12.35 -8.13
C ALA A 81 -11.95 13.00 -9.26
N HIS A 82 -12.32 12.20 -10.26
CA HIS A 82 -13.15 12.66 -11.38
C HIS A 82 -14.57 13.06 -10.95
N LEU A 83 -15.15 12.37 -9.95
CA LEU A 83 -16.45 12.73 -9.39
C LEU A 83 -16.42 14.10 -8.70
N PHE A 84 -15.30 14.46 -8.06
CA PHE A 84 -15.09 15.76 -7.44
C PHE A 84 -14.68 16.87 -8.43
N GLY A 85 -14.60 16.57 -9.73
CA GLY A 85 -14.25 17.53 -10.78
C GLY A 85 -12.75 17.84 -10.88
N GLU A 86 -11.91 17.01 -10.26
CA GLU A 86 -10.46 17.19 -10.21
C GLU A 86 -9.75 16.23 -11.17
N GLN A 87 -8.60 16.65 -11.71
CA GLN A 87 -7.84 15.81 -12.64
C GLN A 87 -7.19 14.66 -11.86
N GLY A 88 -7.55 13.42 -12.20
CA GLY A 88 -6.91 12.21 -11.69
C GLY A 88 -5.62 11.86 -12.42
N VAL A 89 -5.05 10.68 -12.14
CA VAL A 89 -3.80 10.18 -12.74
C VAL A 89 -3.97 9.92 -14.24
N TYR A 90 -5.14 9.44 -14.66
CA TYR A 90 -5.47 9.27 -16.08
C TYR A 90 -6.65 10.16 -16.45
N ARG A 91 -6.44 10.99 -17.47
CA ARG A 91 -7.52 11.63 -18.23
C ARG A 91 -7.94 10.63 -19.31
N ARG A 92 -9.23 10.34 -19.44
CA ARG A 92 -9.71 9.58 -20.62
C ARG A 92 -9.17 10.18 -21.90
#